data_AF-A0A6B8TCP3-F1
#
_entry.id   AF-A0A6B8TCP3-F1
#
_cell.length_a   1.000
_cell.length_b   1.000
_cell.length_c   1.000
_cell.angle_alpha   90.00
_cell.angle_beta   90.00
_cell.angle_gamma   90.00
#
_symmetry.space_group_name_H-M   'P 1'
#
loop_
_entity.id
_entity.type
_entity.pdbx_description
1 polymer ?
#
loop_
_entity_poly.entity_id
_entity_poly.type
_entity_poly.pdbx_seq_one_letter_code
_entity_poly.pdbx_strand_id
1 'polypeptide(L)'
;MSSKTKNYLQTQLFPDEDIKQPKHDDIMFWLDKNINAITEEILPKDISKYINKYEKENINNQINRTKEYFRRIGTEESIENIKKLDNLNLFNKEYIRTVPINIELKNWEFPITIGEEKYKRIIGFVDMFVGFYFPTSAYLQGIVEEIKYGEIVKYRLEDTIGLNFHRKYRSVAFEVKTKIDSVGELIRQINYYRNVLRDTIFVVISENDEYKDILNDQKIKFIKYEPEKYL
;
A
#
# COMPACT_ATOMS: atom_id res chain seq x y z
N MET A 1 -27.13 -7.99 1.43
CA MET A 1 -27.90 -6.75 1.13
C MET A 1 -28.69 -6.99 -0.14
N SER A 2 -29.90 -6.44 -0.30
CA SER A 2 -30.72 -6.76 -1.48
C SER A 2 -30.16 -6.08 -2.74
N SER A 3 -30.14 -6.80 -3.87
CA SER A 3 -29.67 -6.31 -5.17
C SER A 3 -30.40 -5.04 -5.65
N LYS A 4 -31.59 -4.77 -5.10
CA LYS A 4 -32.40 -3.57 -5.40
C LYS A 4 -31.77 -2.27 -4.88
N THR A 5 -31.16 -2.26 -3.69
CA THR A 5 -30.51 -1.06 -3.13
C THR A 5 -29.25 -0.69 -3.91
N LYS A 6 -28.52 -1.69 -4.42
CA LYS A 6 -27.35 -1.53 -5.28
C LYS A 6 -27.69 -0.83 -6.59
N ASN A 7 -28.67 -1.39 -7.34
CA ASN A 7 -29.13 -0.81 -8.60
C ASN A 7 -29.62 0.63 -8.45
N TYR A 8 -30.37 0.96 -7.40
CA TYR A 8 -30.88 2.32 -7.19
C TYR A 8 -29.80 3.38 -6.95
N LEU A 9 -28.75 3.07 -6.18
CA LEU A 9 -27.70 4.04 -5.86
C LEU A 9 -26.64 4.18 -6.95
N GLN A 10 -26.28 3.08 -7.65
CA GLN A 10 -25.44 3.17 -8.86
C GLN A 10 -26.16 4.01 -9.92
N THR A 11 -27.43 3.73 -10.22
CA THR A 11 -28.19 4.45 -11.27
C THR A 11 -28.43 5.94 -11.01
N GLN A 12 -28.41 6.44 -9.76
CA GLN A 12 -28.65 7.86 -9.47
C GLN A 12 -27.42 8.77 -9.52
N LEU A 13 -26.22 8.25 -9.22
CA LEU A 13 -25.00 9.06 -9.15
C LEU A 13 -24.02 8.76 -10.29
N PHE A 14 -23.85 7.49 -10.64
CA PHE A 14 -22.92 6.99 -11.67
C PHE A 14 -23.50 5.71 -12.28
N PRO A 15 -24.39 5.82 -13.29
CA PRO A 15 -25.01 4.65 -13.90
C PRO A 15 -23.93 3.74 -14.51
N ASP A 16 -23.98 2.45 -14.17
CA ASP A 16 -23.03 1.46 -14.64
C ASP A 16 -23.75 0.39 -15.47
N GLU A 17 -23.60 0.46 -16.78
CA GLU A 17 -24.22 -0.50 -17.71
C GLU A 17 -23.37 -1.76 -17.89
N ASP A 18 -22.09 -1.73 -17.49
CA ASP A 18 -21.15 -2.84 -17.67
C ASP A 18 -21.54 -4.07 -16.82
N ILE A 19 -22.10 -3.85 -15.62
CA ILE A 19 -22.53 -4.93 -14.70
C ILE A 19 -23.56 -5.88 -15.35
N LYS A 20 -24.25 -5.44 -16.42
CA LYS A 20 -25.23 -6.27 -17.13
C LYS A 20 -24.61 -7.12 -18.24
N GLN A 21 -23.34 -6.92 -18.56
CA GLN A 21 -22.67 -7.56 -19.68
C GLN A 21 -21.93 -8.83 -19.21
N PRO A 22 -22.10 -9.99 -19.88
CA PRO A 22 -21.36 -11.22 -19.54
C PRO A 22 -19.84 -11.02 -19.52
N LYS A 23 -19.34 -10.13 -20.39
CA LYS A 23 -17.91 -9.79 -20.47
C LYS A 23 -17.38 -9.12 -19.20
N HIS A 24 -18.20 -8.37 -18.48
CA HIS A 24 -17.79 -7.80 -17.19
C HIS A 24 -17.50 -8.92 -16.19
N ASP A 25 -18.36 -9.94 -16.15
CA ASP A 25 -18.17 -11.11 -15.28
C ASP A 25 -16.87 -11.87 -15.66
N ASP A 26 -16.57 -12.03 -16.95
CA ASP A 26 -15.33 -12.66 -17.41
C ASP A 26 -14.07 -11.91 -16.90
N ILE A 27 -14.08 -10.58 -16.97
CA ILE A 27 -12.98 -9.75 -16.45
C ILE A 27 -12.90 -9.86 -14.93
N MET A 28 -14.05 -9.88 -14.23
CA MET A 28 -14.11 -10.04 -12.78
C MET A 28 -13.55 -11.38 -12.31
N PHE A 29 -13.91 -12.48 -12.96
CA PHE A 29 -13.37 -13.82 -12.63
C PHE A 29 -11.86 -13.89 -12.91
N TRP A 30 -11.40 -13.30 -14.00
CA TRP A 30 -9.97 -13.20 -14.29
C TRP A 30 -9.22 -12.37 -13.25
N LEU A 31 -9.77 -11.22 -12.86
CA LEU A 31 -9.21 -10.37 -11.82
C LEU A 31 -9.09 -11.15 -10.51
N ASP A 32 -10.16 -11.83 -10.09
CA ASP A 32 -10.18 -12.58 -8.85
C ASP A 32 -9.13 -13.70 -8.81
N LYS A 33 -9.00 -14.44 -9.93
CA LYS A 33 -8.01 -15.50 -10.08
C LYS A 33 -6.58 -14.96 -10.02
N ASN A 34 -6.34 -13.78 -10.59
CA ASN A 34 -5.01 -13.20 -10.78
C ASN A 34 -4.65 -12.09 -9.78
N ILE A 35 -5.48 -11.87 -8.76
CA ILE A 35 -5.40 -10.69 -7.89
C ILE A 35 -4.05 -10.52 -7.19
N ASN A 36 -3.39 -11.61 -6.80
CA ASN A 36 -2.06 -11.58 -6.18
C ASN A 36 -1.01 -11.06 -7.16
N ALA A 37 -0.97 -11.59 -8.39
CA ALA A 37 -0.02 -11.18 -9.42
C ALA A 37 -0.24 -9.71 -9.83
N ILE A 38 -1.50 -9.32 -10.02
CA ILE A 38 -1.89 -7.95 -10.34
C ILE A 38 -1.48 -6.99 -9.20
N THR A 39 -1.74 -7.35 -7.95
CA THR A 39 -1.35 -6.55 -6.78
C THR A 39 0.18 -6.38 -6.69
N GLU A 40 0.95 -7.42 -7.00
CA GLU A 40 2.42 -7.38 -7.09
C GLU A 40 2.93 -6.51 -8.24
N GLU A 41 2.29 -6.51 -9.40
CA GLU A 41 2.63 -5.65 -10.53
C GLU A 41 2.37 -4.17 -10.21
N ILE A 42 1.28 -3.90 -9.49
CA ILE A 42 0.86 -2.55 -9.15
C ILE A 42 1.74 -1.93 -8.05
N LEU A 43 2.17 -2.71 -7.07
CA LEU A 43 2.88 -2.17 -5.92
C LEU A 43 4.40 -2.07 -6.16
N PRO A 44 5.05 -1.02 -5.63
CA PRO A 44 6.49 -0.87 -5.81
C PRO A 44 7.23 -2.02 -5.10
N LYS A 45 8.17 -2.64 -5.81
CA LYS A 45 9.12 -3.59 -5.21
C LYS A 45 10.23 -2.88 -4.44
N ASP A 46 10.73 -1.79 -5.01
CA ASP A 46 11.67 -0.90 -4.33
C ASP A 46 10.95 -0.02 -3.30
N ILE A 47 11.29 -0.23 -2.04
CA ILE A 47 10.75 0.48 -0.89
C ILE A 47 11.73 1.52 -0.34
N SER A 48 12.86 1.79 -1.03
CA SER A 48 13.86 2.80 -0.62
C SER A 48 13.26 4.20 -0.51
N LYS A 49 12.21 4.51 -1.28
CA LYS A 49 11.48 5.78 -1.19
C LYS A 49 10.81 6.03 0.17
N TYR A 50 10.62 4.98 0.97
CA TYR A 50 10.11 5.06 2.34
C TYR A 50 11.25 5.21 3.37
N ILE A 51 12.40 5.68 2.92
CA ILE A 51 13.53 6.15 3.74
C ILE A 51 13.69 7.65 3.47
N ASN A 52 12.75 8.43 3.97
CA ASN A 52 12.72 9.88 3.81
C ASN A 52 13.73 10.57 4.73
N LYS A 53 13.91 11.89 4.55
CA LYS A 53 14.87 12.70 5.31
C LYS A 53 14.67 12.57 6.83
N TYR A 54 13.43 12.59 7.29
CA TYR A 54 13.10 12.51 8.71
C TYR A 54 13.51 11.16 9.32
N GLU A 55 13.24 10.05 8.62
CA GLU A 55 13.65 8.72 9.07
C GLU A 55 15.17 8.60 9.12
N LYS A 56 15.89 9.09 8.09
CA LYS A 56 17.36 9.11 8.07
C LYS A 56 17.92 9.85 9.28
N GLU A 57 17.37 11.02 9.58
CA GLU A 57 17.79 11.83 10.73
C GLU A 57 17.55 11.10 12.06
N ASN A 58 16.36 10.53 12.24
CA ASN A 58 16.03 9.77 13.45
C ASN A 58 16.95 8.55 13.65
N ILE A 59 17.19 7.79 12.58
CA ILE A 59 18.09 6.63 12.59
C ILE A 59 19.53 7.06 12.94
N ASN A 60 20.05 8.12 12.32
CA ASN A 60 21.38 8.63 12.63
C ASN A 60 21.50 9.12 14.08
N ASN A 61 20.45 9.76 14.60
CA ASN A 61 20.41 10.20 16.00
C ASN A 61 20.46 9.01 16.96
N GLN A 62 19.73 7.93 16.66
CA GLN A 62 19.79 6.71 17.46
C GLN A 62 21.20 6.10 17.44
N ILE A 63 21.81 5.94 16.25
CA ILE A 63 23.18 5.43 16.10
C ILE A 63 24.16 6.28 16.90
N ASN A 64 24.07 7.60 16.83
CA ASN A 64 24.97 8.51 17.54
C ASN A 64 24.84 8.39 19.06
N ARG A 65 23.61 8.34 19.59
CA ARG A 65 23.36 8.12 21.02
C ARG A 65 23.93 6.79 21.50
N THR A 66 23.75 5.72 20.72
CA THR A 66 24.32 4.41 21.04
C THR A 66 25.85 4.43 21.02
N LYS A 67 26.48 5.11 20.05
CA LYS A 67 27.93 5.27 20.02
C LYS A 67 28.44 6.06 21.23
N GLU A 68 27.75 7.13 21.62
CA GLU A 68 28.10 7.90 22.83
C GLU A 68 28.02 7.05 24.10
N TYR A 69 27.01 6.19 24.23
CA TYR A 69 26.91 5.25 25.34
C TYR A 69 28.13 4.31 25.40
N PHE A 70 28.49 3.66 24.28
CA PHE A 70 29.64 2.77 24.22
C PHE A 70 30.98 3.49 24.49
N ARG A 71 31.14 4.74 24.02
CA ARG A 71 32.31 5.55 24.34
C ARG A 71 32.46 5.81 25.84
N ARG A 72 31.36 6.02 26.56
CA ARG A 72 31.37 6.22 28.02
C ARG A 72 31.77 4.95 28.79
N ILE A 73 31.37 3.77 28.30
CA ILE A 73 31.77 2.49 28.91
C ILE A 73 33.25 2.19 28.64
N GLY A 74 33.70 2.37 27.40
CA GLY A 74 35.12 2.28 27.03
C GLY A 74 35.74 0.86 27.07
N THR A 75 34.94 -0.20 27.10
CA THR A 75 35.46 -1.59 27.03
C THR A 75 35.92 -1.97 25.62
N GLU A 76 36.73 -3.01 25.49
CA GLU A 76 37.11 -3.57 24.16
C GLU A 76 35.87 -3.92 23.31
N GLU A 77 34.87 -4.56 23.93
CA GLU A 77 33.58 -4.84 23.29
C GLU A 77 32.88 -3.55 22.82
N SER A 78 32.91 -2.49 23.62
CA SER A 78 32.31 -1.19 23.26
C SER A 78 33.02 -0.56 22.06
N ILE A 79 34.34 -0.66 21.98
CA ILE A 79 35.13 -0.19 20.84
C ILE A 79 34.75 -0.95 19.57
N GLU A 80 34.61 -2.27 19.66
CA GLU A 80 34.21 -3.10 18.52
C GLU A 80 32.77 -2.81 18.07
N ASN A 81 31.85 -2.62 19.03
CA ASN A 81 30.48 -2.20 18.74
C ASN A 81 30.41 -0.84 18.03
N ILE A 82 31.27 0.12 18.39
CA ILE A 82 31.35 1.41 17.68
C ILE A 82 31.81 1.20 16.24
N LYS A 83 32.86 0.41 16.00
CA LYS A 83 33.31 0.10 14.62
C LYS A 83 32.21 -0.55 13.81
N LYS A 84 31.45 -1.49 14.41
CA LYS A 84 30.30 -2.12 13.76
C LYS A 84 29.28 -1.08 13.31
N LEU A 85 28.95 -0.10 14.16
CA LEU A 85 28.02 0.98 13.85
C LEU A 85 28.55 1.95 12.77
N ASP A 86 29.83 2.30 12.81
CA ASP A 86 30.44 3.21 11.83
C ASP A 86 30.55 2.58 10.43
N ASN A 87 30.63 1.25 10.35
CA ASN A 87 30.69 0.50 9.08
C ASN A 87 29.30 0.20 8.47
N LEU A 88 28.19 0.68 9.05
CA LEU A 88 26.86 0.40 8.53
C LEU A 88 26.57 1.17 7.24
N ASN A 89 26.41 0.44 6.13
CA ASN A 89 25.94 1.02 4.87
C ASN A 89 24.40 0.95 4.73
N LEU A 90 23.69 1.77 5.52
CA LEU A 90 22.22 1.74 5.57
C LEU A 90 21.54 2.50 4.43
N PHE A 91 22.13 3.59 3.94
CA PHE A 91 21.42 4.53 3.05
C PHE A 91 21.89 4.51 1.59
N ASN A 92 22.98 3.81 1.29
CA ASN A 92 23.53 3.70 -0.07
C ASN A 92 23.30 2.30 -0.66
N LYS A 93 22.14 1.70 -0.37
CA LYS A 93 21.72 0.44 -0.95
C LYS A 93 20.22 0.47 -1.25
N GLU A 94 19.82 -0.34 -2.22
CA GLU A 94 18.41 -0.53 -2.55
C GLU A 94 17.74 -1.48 -1.55
N TYR A 95 16.50 -1.16 -1.24
CA TYR A 95 15.63 -1.98 -0.40
C TYR A 95 14.52 -2.56 -1.26
N ILE A 96 14.73 -3.79 -1.71
CA ILE A 96 13.75 -4.52 -2.51
C ILE A 96 12.97 -5.45 -1.59
N ARG A 97 11.63 -5.37 -1.65
CA ARG A 97 10.77 -6.29 -0.95
C ARG A 97 10.92 -7.70 -1.53
N THR A 98 11.27 -8.66 -0.69
CA THR A 98 11.44 -10.07 -1.06
C THR A 98 10.23 -10.94 -0.71
N VAL A 99 9.42 -10.51 0.26
CA VAL A 99 8.21 -11.22 0.67
C VAL A 99 7.02 -10.72 -0.13
N PRO A 100 6.26 -11.60 -0.82
CA PRO A 100 5.03 -11.22 -1.50
C PRO A 100 4.00 -10.57 -0.57
N ILE A 101 3.11 -9.76 -1.14
CA ILE A 101 1.99 -9.16 -0.44
C ILE A 101 0.98 -10.25 -0.11
N ASN A 102 0.70 -10.39 1.18
CA ASN A 102 -0.41 -11.20 1.65
C ASN A 102 -1.69 -10.36 1.63
N ILE A 103 -2.67 -10.79 0.87
CA ILE A 103 -3.99 -10.18 0.83
C ILE A 103 -4.79 -10.65 2.05
N GLU A 104 -5.17 -9.71 2.92
CA GLU A 104 -5.95 -9.97 4.14
C GLU A 104 -7.45 -9.80 3.92
N LEU A 105 -7.84 -8.99 2.92
CA LEU A 105 -9.23 -8.71 2.58
C LEU A 105 -9.40 -8.72 1.07
N LYS A 106 -10.43 -9.41 0.59
CA LYS A 106 -10.86 -9.40 -0.81
C LYS A 106 -12.39 -9.40 -0.86
N ASN A 107 -12.99 -8.28 -1.26
CA ASN A 107 -14.43 -8.11 -1.35
C ASN A 107 -14.82 -7.74 -2.77
N TRP A 108 -15.73 -8.52 -3.35
CA TRP A 108 -16.41 -8.14 -4.58
C TRP A 108 -17.51 -7.12 -4.25
N GLU A 109 -17.76 -6.20 -5.17
CA GLU A 109 -18.82 -5.20 -5.10
C GLU A 109 -18.81 -4.45 -3.76
N PHE A 110 -17.67 -3.88 -3.42
CA PHE A 110 -17.46 -3.29 -2.10
C PHE A 110 -18.22 -1.96 -1.98
N PRO A 111 -19.14 -1.81 -1.00
CA PRO A 111 -19.93 -0.60 -0.84
C PRO A 111 -19.08 0.56 -0.30
N ILE A 112 -19.09 1.67 -1.04
CA ILE A 112 -18.50 2.93 -0.59
C ILE A 112 -19.53 3.68 0.24
N THR A 113 -19.12 4.12 1.44
CA THR A 113 -20.07 4.65 2.43
C THR A 113 -19.56 5.94 3.09
N ILE A 114 -20.45 6.90 3.30
CA ILE A 114 -20.18 8.16 4.02
C ILE A 114 -21.02 8.26 5.28
N GLY A 115 -20.57 9.10 6.21
CA GLY A 115 -21.25 9.36 7.47
C GLY A 115 -20.79 8.44 8.60
N GLU A 116 -21.13 8.83 9.82
CA GLU A 116 -20.86 8.06 11.04
C GLU A 116 -21.75 6.81 11.10
N GLU A 117 -21.43 5.83 11.96
CA GLU A 117 -22.08 4.52 11.99
C GLU A 117 -23.61 4.57 11.96
N LYS A 118 -24.22 5.48 12.72
CA LYS A 118 -25.69 5.64 12.79
C LYS A 118 -26.32 6.25 11.53
N TYR A 119 -25.55 6.99 10.74
CA TYR A 119 -26.01 7.72 9.55
C TYR A 119 -25.28 7.28 8.28
N LYS A 120 -24.69 6.08 8.31
CA LYS A 120 -23.88 5.54 7.23
C LYS A 120 -24.75 5.34 5.98
N ARG A 121 -24.39 6.02 4.89
CA ARG A 121 -25.08 5.94 3.60
C ARG A 121 -24.14 5.43 2.54
N ILE A 122 -24.62 4.49 1.72
CA ILE A 122 -23.89 4.02 0.54
C ILE A 122 -23.99 5.09 -0.55
N ILE A 123 -22.87 5.38 -1.20
CA ILE A 123 -22.77 6.37 -2.30
C ILE A 123 -22.35 5.76 -3.63
N GLY A 124 -22.04 4.46 -3.62
CA GLY A 124 -21.50 3.75 -4.76
C GLY A 124 -20.87 2.43 -4.35
N PHE A 125 -20.32 1.74 -5.34
CA PHE A 125 -19.64 0.47 -5.18
C PHE A 125 -18.39 0.49 -6.05
N VAL A 126 -17.34 -0.19 -5.61
CA VAL A 126 -16.20 -0.55 -6.46
C VAL A 126 -16.26 -2.05 -6.73
N ASP A 127 -15.87 -2.48 -7.91
CA ASP A 127 -16.08 -3.86 -8.35
C ASP A 127 -15.28 -4.86 -7.53
N MET A 128 -14.05 -4.51 -7.15
CA MET A 128 -13.28 -5.28 -6.18
C MET A 128 -12.47 -4.38 -5.26
N PHE A 129 -12.46 -4.73 -3.97
CA PHE A 129 -11.64 -4.07 -2.96
C PHE A 129 -10.71 -5.08 -2.28
N VAL A 130 -9.43 -4.73 -2.22
CA VAL A 130 -8.38 -5.56 -1.64
C VAL A 130 -7.66 -4.79 -0.56
N GLY A 131 -7.36 -5.46 0.57
CA GLY A 131 -6.62 -4.87 1.69
C GLY A 131 -5.46 -5.75 2.17
N PHE A 132 -4.36 -5.13 2.58
CA PHE A 132 -3.11 -5.80 2.95
C PHE A 132 -2.18 -4.91 3.78
N TYR A 133 -1.16 -5.48 4.41
CA TYR A 133 -0.10 -4.74 5.12
C TYR A 133 1.11 -4.46 4.23
N PHE A 134 1.44 -3.18 4.05
CA PHE A 134 2.54 -2.72 3.19
C PHE A 134 3.62 -1.94 3.97
N PRO A 135 4.92 -2.08 3.64
CA PRO A 135 6.00 -1.26 4.23
C PRO A 135 5.82 0.24 3.96
N THR A 136 5.97 1.09 4.98
CA THR A 136 5.73 2.55 4.81
C THR A 136 6.76 3.48 5.41
N SER A 137 7.54 3.05 6.40
CA SER A 137 8.50 3.93 7.07
C SER A 137 9.62 3.10 7.68
N ALA A 138 10.85 3.49 7.38
CA ALA A 138 12.03 2.79 7.86
C ALA A 138 12.33 3.08 9.34
N TYR A 139 12.86 2.07 10.03
CA TYR A 139 13.42 2.18 11.37
C TYR A 139 14.67 1.31 11.49
N LEU A 140 15.52 1.63 12.46
CA LEU A 140 16.71 0.86 12.75
C LEU A 140 16.36 -0.35 13.62
N GLN A 141 16.77 -1.54 13.17
CA GLN A 141 16.68 -2.78 13.93
C GLN A 141 18.09 -3.22 14.36
N GLY A 142 18.18 -3.92 15.49
CA GLY A 142 19.42 -4.48 16.02
C GLY A 142 20.12 -3.63 17.07
N ILE A 143 19.52 -2.50 17.47
CA ILE A 143 19.89 -1.76 18.68
C ILE A 143 18.81 -1.97 19.73
N VAL A 144 19.18 -2.58 20.85
CA VAL A 144 18.29 -2.87 21.97
C VAL A 144 18.55 -1.89 23.09
N GLU A 145 17.50 -1.19 23.51
CA GLU A 145 17.50 -0.24 24.61
C GLU A 145 16.92 -0.89 25.87
N GLU A 146 17.69 -0.94 26.94
CA GLU A 146 17.20 -1.32 28.27
C GLU A 146 16.72 -0.04 28.98
N ILE A 147 15.43 0.01 29.31
CA ILE A 147 14.81 1.16 29.95
C ILE A 147 14.50 0.84 31.41
N LYS A 148 14.90 1.72 32.33
CA LYS A 148 14.50 1.68 33.75
C LYS A 148 13.93 3.04 34.16
N TYR A 149 12.76 3.03 34.77
CA TYR A 149 12.06 4.25 35.21
C TYR A 149 11.88 5.32 34.12
N GLY A 150 11.72 4.90 32.85
CA GLY A 150 11.56 5.81 31.71
C GLY A 150 12.88 6.31 31.11
N GLU A 151 14.03 5.93 31.67
CA GLU A 151 15.34 6.31 31.16
C GLU A 151 16.07 5.13 30.52
N ILE A 152 16.77 5.38 29.42
CA ILE A 152 17.62 4.38 28.77
C ILE A 152 18.88 4.21 29.61
N VAL A 153 19.04 3.05 30.24
CA VAL A 153 20.17 2.74 31.12
C VAL A 153 21.25 1.92 30.42
N LYS A 154 20.90 1.21 29.34
CA LYS A 154 21.85 0.38 28.59
C LYS A 154 21.47 0.23 27.13
N TYR A 155 22.48 0.18 26.27
CA TYR A 155 22.35 -0.26 24.89
C TYR A 155 23.06 -1.60 24.72
N ARG A 156 22.47 -2.46 23.88
CA ARG A 156 23.08 -3.70 23.40
C ARG A 156 22.89 -3.78 21.89
N LEU A 157 23.89 -4.29 21.19
CA LEU A 157 23.78 -4.59 19.76
C LEU A 157 23.38 -6.04 19.56
N GLU A 158 22.53 -6.29 18.58
CA GLU A 158 22.28 -7.62 18.04
C GLU A 158 23.33 -7.97 16.98
N ASP A 159 23.40 -9.24 16.60
CA ASP A 159 24.33 -9.73 15.58
C ASP A 159 24.09 -9.06 14.23
N THR A 160 22.82 -8.83 13.89
CA THR A 160 22.42 -8.14 12.66
C THR A 160 21.84 -6.77 12.99
N ILE A 161 22.40 -5.73 12.37
CA ILE A 161 21.90 -4.37 12.48
C ILE A 161 21.57 -3.89 11.07
N GLY A 162 20.38 -3.34 10.90
CA GLY A 162 19.92 -2.95 9.57
C GLY A 162 18.64 -2.12 9.63
N LEU A 163 18.19 -1.67 8.46
CA LEU A 163 16.88 -1.06 8.37
C LEU A 163 15.82 -2.13 8.21
N ASN A 164 14.73 -1.93 8.93
CA ASN A 164 13.47 -2.63 8.71
C ASN A 164 12.37 -1.57 8.53
N PHE A 165 11.15 -2.00 8.22
CA PHE A 165 10.06 -1.10 7.86
C PHE A 165 8.81 -1.41 8.67
N HIS A 166 8.24 -0.35 9.26
CA HIS A 166 6.89 -0.45 9.80
C HIS A 166 5.93 -0.76 8.65
N ARG A 167 4.96 -1.62 8.95
CA ARG A 167 3.90 -1.98 8.02
C ARG A 167 2.63 -1.26 8.41
N LYS A 168 1.93 -0.70 7.43
CA LYS A 168 0.59 -0.12 7.62
C LYS A 168 -0.40 -0.81 6.71
N TYR A 169 -1.64 -0.88 7.17
CA TYR A 169 -2.73 -1.38 6.34
C TYR A 169 -2.97 -0.43 5.16
N ARG A 170 -3.06 -1.00 3.96
CA ARG A 170 -3.26 -0.33 2.68
C ARG A 170 -4.33 -1.08 1.89
N SER A 171 -4.85 -0.41 0.88
CA SER A 171 -5.90 -0.98 0.05
C SER A 171 -5.77 -0.58 -1.41
N VAL A 172 -6.34 -1.43 -2.26
CA VAL A 172 -6.51 -1.20 -3.69
C VAL A 172 -7.98 -1.41 -4.03
N ALA A 173 -8.57 -0.45 -4.74
CA ALA A 173 -9.91 -0.54 -5.30
C ALA A 173 -9.78 -0.69 -6.82
N PHE A 174 -10.47 -1.68 -7.37
CA PHE A 174 -10.53 -1.98 -8.78
C PHE A 174 -11.90 -1.61 -9.33
N GLU A 175 -11.88 -0.93 -10.47
CA GLU A 175 -13.05 -0.65 -11.30
C GLU A 175 -12.87 -1.39 -12.63
N VAL A 176 -13.80 -2.26 -12.97
CA VAL A 176 -13.81 -3.04 -14.22
C VAL A 176 -14.68 -2.31 -15.23
N LYS A 177 -14.15 -2.14 -16.44
CA LYS A 177 -14.88 -1.56 -17.57
C LYS A 177 -14.74 -2.40 -18.81
N THR A 178 -15.86 -2.83 -19.40
CA THR A 178 -15.85 -3.52 -20.70
C THR A 178 -15.52 -2.53 -21.82
N LYS A 179 -15.95 -1.28 -21.64
CA LYS A 179 -15.67 -0.12 -22.49
C LYS A 179 -15.72 1.14 -21.62
N ILE A 180 -14.84 2.10 -21.87
CA ILE A 180 -14.88 3.40 -21.19
C ILE A 180 -15.57 4.39 -22.12
N ASP A 181 -16.85 4.66 -21.90
CA ASP A 181 -17.61 5.61 -22.75
C ASP A 181 -17.23 7.07 -22.50
N SER A 182 -16.89 7.41 -21.25
CA SER A 182 -16.45 8.75 -20.86
C SER A 182 -15.38 8.67 -19.76
N VAL A 183 -14.12 8.88 -20.14
CA VAL A 183 -13.01 8.92 -19.19
C VAL A 183 -13.19 10.01 -18.12
N GLY A 184 -13.82 11.14 -18.48
CA GLY A 184 -14.08 12.24 -17.55
C GLY A 184 -15.08 11.86 -16.44
N GLU A 185 -16.12 11.09 -16.77
CA GLU A 185 -17.08 10.60 -15.78
C GLU A 185 -16.46 9.56 -14.86
N LEU A 186 -15.67 8.64 -15.41
CA LEU A 186 -14.93 7.64 -14.64
C LEU A 186 -13.96 8.30 -13.63
N ILE A 187 -13.20 9.30 -14.08
CA ILE A 187 -12.30 10.08 -13.21
C ILE A 187 -13.09 10.80 -12.12
N ARG A 188 -14.25 11.40 -12.46
CA ARG A 188 -15.12 12.08 -11.50
C ARG A 188 -15.65 11.11 -10.43
N GLN A 189 -16.08 9.91 -10.83
CA GLN A 189 -16.52 8.85 -9.92
C GLN A 189 -15.39 8.42 -8.97
N ILE A 190 -14.22 8.08 -9.52
CA ILE A 190 -13.06 7.64 -8.72
C ILE A 190 -12.62 8.74 -7.74
N ASN A 191 -12.55 10.00 -8.18
CA ASN A 191 -12.19 11.12 -7.31
C ASN A 191 -13.23 11.36 -6.22
N TYR A 192 -14.51 11.13 -6.51
CA TYR A 192 -15.55 11.17 -5.49
C TYR A 192 -15.34 10.08 -4.43
N TYR A 193 -15.01 8.84 -4.82
CA TYR A 193 -14.70 7.75 -3.90
C TYR A 193 -13.41 7.97 -3.10
N ARG A 194 -12.37 8.57 -3.70
CA ARG A 194 -11.10 8.90 -3.02
C ARG A 194 -11.27 9.83 -1.81
N ASN A 195 -12.30 10.68 -1.81
CA ASN A 195 -12.60 11.54 -0.65
C ASN A 195 -12.98 10.72 0.60
N VAL A 196 -13.50 9.51 0.40
CA VAL A 196 -13.92 8.57 1.44
C VAL A 196 -12.82 7.55 1.72
N LEU A 197 -12.31 6.91 0.67
CA LEU A 197 -11.29 5.86 0.73
C LEU A 197 -9.88 6.48 0.74
N ARG A 198 -9.52 7.15 1.83
CA ARG A 198 -8.18 7.73 2.03
C ARG A 198 -7.12 6.62 1.97
N ASP A 199 -5.98 6.91 1.36
CA ASP A 199 -4.85 5.99 1.14
C ASP A 199 -5.14 4.74 0.28
N THR A 200 -6.26 4.71 -0.46
CA THR A 200 -6.56 3.62 -1.40
C THR A 200 -6.02 3.92 -2.80
N ILE A 201 -5.32 2.96 -3.38
CA ILE A 201 -4.90 3.00 -4.79
C ILE A 201 -6.09 2.61 -5.66
N PHE A 202 -6.41 3.41 -6.68
CA PHE A 202 -7.45 3.07 -7.65
C PHE A 202 -6.83 2.51 -8.92
N VAL A 203 -7.42 1.43 -9.42
CA VAL A 203 -6.99 0.71 -10.61
C VAL A 203 -8.19 0.50 -11.51
N VAL A 204 -8.07 0.87 -12.78
CA VAL A 204 -9.06 0.55 -13.80
C VAL A 204 -8.58 -0.69 -14.56
N ILE A 205 -9.49 -1.63 -14.80
CA ILE A 205 -9.24 -2.81 -15.63
C ILE A 205 -10.15 -2.75 -16.84
N SER A 206 -9.56 -2.78 -18.03
CA SER A 206 -10.29 -2.81 -19.29
C SER A 206 -9.45 -3.43 -20.41
N GLU A 207 -10.10 -3.89 -21.47
CA GLU A 207 -9.39 -4.29 -22.70
C GLU A 207 -8.89 -3.08 -23.48
N ASN A 208 -9.65 -1.99 -23.49
CA ASN A 208 -9.28 -0.77 -24.20
C ASN A 208 -8.37 0.08 -23.32
N ASP A 209 -7.12 0.25 -23.77
CA ASP A 209 -6.07 1.02 -23.09
C ASP A 209 -5.91 2.45 -23.62
N GLU A 210 -6.81 2.92 -24.50
CA GLU A 210 -6.80 4.28 -25.10
C GLU A 210 -6.65 5.38 -24.05
N TYR A 211 -7.27 5.22 -22.87
CA TYR A 211 -7.25 6.22 -21.80
C TYR A 211 -6.22 5.96 -20.70
N LYS A 212 -5.33 4.96 -20.87
CA LYS A 212 -4.33 4.58 -19.88
C LYS A 212 -3.48 5.77 -19.41
N ASP A 213 -2.99 6.58 -20.36
CA ASP A 213 -2.11 7.70 -20.03
C ASP A 213 -2.85 8.81 -19.28
N ILE A 214 -4.08 9.14 -19.71
CA ILE A 214 -4.95 10.11 -19.03
C ILE A 214 -5.26 9.66 -17.59
N LEU A 215 -5.54 8.37 -17.39
CA LEU A 215 -5.76 7.81 -16.06
C LEU A 215 -4.50 7.88 -15.19
N ASN A 216 -3.34 7.53 -15.74
CA ASN A 216 -2.05 7.58 -15.05
C ASN A 216 -1.69 9.00 -14.60
N ASP A 217 -1.96 10.01 -15.44
CA ASP A 217 -1.77 11.43 -15.09
C ASP A 217 -2.63 11.84 -13.88
N GLN A 218 -3.80 11.24 -13.71
CA GLN A 218 -4.68 11.40 -12.54
C GLN A 218 -4.33 10.46 -11.37
N LYS A 219 -3.15 9.81 -11.43
CA LYS A 219 -2.66 8.81 -10.46
C LYS A 219 -3.62 7.62 -10.30
N ILE A 220 -4.42 7.32 -11.32
CA ILE A 220 -5.26 6.12 -11.41
C ILE A 220 -4.47 5.11 -12.22
N LYS A 221 -4.22 3.94 -11.66
CA LYS A 221 -3.48 2.89 -12.39
C LYS A 221 -4.40 2.22 -13.40
N PHE A 222 -3.81 1.65 -14.44
CA PHE A 222 -4.54 0.90 -15.44
C PHE A 222 -3.87 -0.46 -15.66
N ILE A 223 -4.67 -1.52 -15.69
CA ILE A 223 -4.25 -2.86 -16.06
C ILE A 223 -5.10 -3.31 -17.24
N LYS A 224 -4.44 -3.69 -18.33
CA LYS A 224 -5.12 -4.24 -19.49
C LYS A 224 -5.64 -5.63 -19.17
N TYR A 225 -6.92 -5.89 -19.43
CA TYR A 225 -7.47 -7.23 -19.38
C TYR A 225 -6.93 -8.04 -20.56
N GLU A 226 -6.23 -9.12 -20.24
CA GLU A 226 -5.66 -10.06 -21.19
C GLU A 226 -5.91 -11.48 -20.64
N PRO A 227 -6.86 -12.26 -21.20
CA PRO A 227 -7.30 -13.53 -20.61
C PRO A 227 -6.16 -14.53 -20.34
N GLU A 228 -5.12 -14.50 -21.16
CA GLU A 228 -3.96 -15.39 -21.07
C GLU A 228 -2.83 -14.85 -20.18
N LYS A 229 -2.92 -13.60 -19.74
CA LYS A 229 -1.91 -12.99 -18.87
C LYS A 229 -2.00 -13.62 -17.47
N TYR A 230 -0.84 -13.98 -16.92
CA TYR A 230 -0.64 -14.65 -15.62
C TYR A 230 -1.09 -16.12 -15.51
N LEU A 231 -1.40 -16.78 -16.64
CA LEU A 231 -1.58 -18.23 -16.70
C LEU A 231 -0.26 -19.00 -16.54
#